data_AF-A0A1V5K1C1-F1
#
_entry.id   AF-A0A1V5K1C1-F1
#
_cell.length_a   1.000
_cell.length_b   1.000
_cell.length_c   1.000
_cell.angle_alpha   90.00
_cell.angle_beta   90.00
_cell.angle_gamma   90.00
#
_symmetry.space_group_name_H-M   'P 1'
#
loop_
_entity.id
_entity.type
_entity.pdbx_description
1 polymer ?
#
loop_
_entity_poly.entity_id
_entity_poly.type
_entity_poly.pdbx_seq_one_letter_code
_entity_poly.pdbx_strand_id
1 'polypeptide(L)'
;MKKIMAMAVAVMFVFSGLALAAEPFLVDDFEDGNVQTAQGGWWYTYNDAESGGNSEVWPVPGKFELSTPGAENKGFAARMKGTAGNKLGWDFVGIGATLKFDSGCPSAKPVNLKNYTALQFKIKGKVSGGRLIARLIYTDNKCKEGANGPETLTEWADYECGITSKVSADWTTVKLDLRKDFKQPKWTKKENIVPIEKVLENMHNVQFHFSGPDGDTVDIWLDDIQFN
;
A
#
# COMPACT_ATOMS: atom_id res chain seq x y z
N MET A 1 40.53 -31.98 60.70
CA MET A 1 40.01 -30.69 60.17
C MET A 1 39.45 -30.93 58.77
N LYS A 2 38.12 -31.09 58.64
CA LYS A 2 37.44 -31.28 57.35
C LYS A 2 37.19 -29.90 56.73
N LYS A 3 37.80 -29.61 55.57
CA LYS A 3 37.43 -28.45 54.74
C LYS A 3 36.22 -28.86 53.89
N ILE A 4 35.08 -28.24 54.14
CA ILE A 4 33.89 -28.33 53.28
C ILE A 4 34.07 -27.25 52.22
N MET A 5 34.21 -27.66 50.97
CA MET A 5 34.31 -26.76 49.82
C MET A 5 32.90 -26.65 49.23
N ALA A 6 32.27 -25.48 49.36
CA ALA A 6 30.98 -25.21 48.75
C ALA A 6 31.16 -24.88 47.26
N MET A 7 30.63 -25.73 46.37
CA MET A 7 30.47 -25.40 44.96
C MET A 7 29.22 -24.54 44.79
N ALA A 8 29.40 -23.27 44.45
CA ALA A 8 28.33 -22.43 43.97
C ALA A 8 28.00 -22.84 42.52
N VAL A 9 26.82 -23.41 42.29
CA VAL A 9 26.29 -23.65 40.95
C VAL A 9 25.62 -22.36 40.49
N ALA A 10 26.24 -21.67 39.54
CA ALA A 10 25.61 -20.55 38.84
C ALA A 10 24.63 -21.12 37.80
N VAL A 11 23.33 -21.00 38.05
CA VAL A 11 22.29 -21.31 37.07
C VAL A 11 22.16 -20.09 36.15
N MET A 12 22.75 -20.16 34.95
CA MET A 12 22.47 -19.21 33.89
C MET A 12 21.09 -19.52 33.30
N PHE A 13 20.11 -18.65 33.58
CA PHE A 13 18.87 -18.61 32.81
C PHE A 13 19.17 -17.99 31.45
N VAL A 14 19.34 -18.85 30.44
CA VAL A 14 19.31 -18.41 29.04
C VAL A 14 17.84 -18.13 28.71
N PHE A 15 17.45 -16.86 28.79
CA PHE A 15 16.21 -16.40 28.15
C PHE A 15 16.44 -16.49 26.64
N SER A 16 16.07 -17.63 26.04
CA SER A 16 15.84 -17.71 24.61
C SER A 16 14.59 -16.88 24.32
N GLY A 17 14.78 -15.58 24.04
CA GLY A 17 13.73 -14.72 23.55
C GLY A 17 13.25 -15.27 22.21
N LEU A 18 12.18 -16.07 22.24
CA LEU A 18 11.38 -16.35 21.07
C LEU A 18 10.77 -15.01 20.65
N ALA A 19 11.35 -14.38 19.65
CA ALA A 19 10.70 -13.30 18.93
C ALA A 19 9.45 -13.91 18.27
N LEU A 20 8.29 -13.72 18.89
CA LEU A 20 7.01 -13.91 18.22
C LEU A 20 7.03 -12.96 17.02
N ALA A 21 7.06 -13.53 15.80
CA ALA A 21 6.83 -12.76 14.60
C ALA A 21 5.46 -12.08 14.76
N ALA A 22 5.40 -10.77 14.49
CA ALA A 22 4.12 -10.09 14.47
C ALA A 22 3.20 -10.78 13.45
N GLU A 23 1.94 -11.01 13.81
CA GLU A 23 0.96 -11.49 12.84
C GLU A 23 0.88 -10.48 11.68
N PRO A 24 0.80 -10.94 10.41
CA PRO A 24 0.69 -10.03 9.28
C PRO A 24 -0.52 -9.10 9.43
N PHE A 25 -0.34 -7.82 9.06
CA PHE A 25 -1.47 -6.94 8.88
C PHE A 25 -2.11 -7.25 7.52
N LEU A 26 -3.17 -8.05 7.53
CA LEU A 26 -3.97 -8.30 6.34
C LEU A 26 -4.68 -7.01 5.92
N VAL A 27 -4.36 -6.54 4.71
CA VAL A 27 -5.13 -5.47 4.07
C VAL A 27 -6.36 -6.11 3.45
N ASP A 28 -6.19 -7.06 2.54
CA ASP A 28 -7.31 -7.75 1.91
C ASP A 28 -6.86 -9.03 1.20
N ASP A 29 -7.67 -10.08 1.29
CA ASP A 29 -7.59 -11.31 0.49
C ASP A 29 -8.85 -11.51 -0.39
N PHE A 30 -9.83 -10.61 -0.29
CA PHE A 30 -11.07 -10.56 -1.06
C PHE A 30 -11.96 -11.82 -0.98
N GLU A 31 -11.66 -12.76 -0.09
CA GLU A 31 -12.41 -14.03 0.02
C GLU A 31 -13.79 -13.84 0.67
N ASP A 32 -14.03 -12.70 1.31
CA ASP A 32 -15.32 -12.33 1.90
C ASP A 32 -16.31 -11.71 0.89
N GLY A 33 -15.85 -11.43 -0.34
CA GLY A 33 -16.67 -10.95 -1.45
C GLY A 33 -17.24 -9.55 -1.26
N ASN A 34 -16.65 -8.70 -0.42
CA ASN A 34 -17.08 -7.31 -0.26
C ASN A 34 -15.97 -6.30 -0.62
N VAL A 35 -16.36 -5.04 -0.82
CA VAL A 35 -15.46 -3.97 -1.29
C VAL A 35 -14.68 -3.30 -0.14
N GLN A 36 -14.72 -3.87 1.06
CA GLN A 36 -14.02 -3.37 2.22
C GLN A 36 -12.73 -4.17 2.43
N THR A 37 -11.72 -3.50 2.98
CA THR A 37 -10.54 -4.20 3.48
C THR A 37 -10.91 -5.13 4.64
N ALA A 38 -10.03 -6.07 4.98
CA ALA A 38 -10.19 -6.97 6.12
C ALA A 38 -10.39 -6.25 7.48
N GLN A 39 -10.07 -4.94 7.55
CA GLN A 39 -10.26 -4.10 8.72
C GLN A 39 -11.38 -3.04 8.53
N GLY A 40 -12.26 -3.24 7.56
CA GLY A 40 -13.44 -2.42 7.27
C GLY A 40 -13.16 -1.11 6.55
N GLY A 41 -11.93 -0.87 6.09
CA GLY A 41 -11.59 0.25 5.21
C GLY A 41 -12.17 0.05 3.81
N TRP A 42 -11.87 0.92 2.86
CA TRP A 42 -12.54 0.93 1.56
C TRP A 42 -11.56 0.92 0.40
N TRP A 43 -11.90 0.18 -0.65
CA TRP A 43 -11.22 0.26 -1.93
C TRP A 43 -11.79 1.37 -2.81
N TYR A 44 -10.91 1.98 -3.59
CA TYR A 44 -11.26 3.06 -4.50
C TYR A 44 -10.33 3.11 -5.70
N THR A 45 -10.84 3.67 -6.79
CA THR A 45 -10.05 4.13 -7.93
C THR A 45 -10.05 5.64 -7.99
N TYR A 46 -9.05 6.20 -8.65
CA TYR A 46 -8.91 7.62 -8.87
C TYR A 46 -8.18 7.88 -10.20
N ASN A 47 -8.34 9.08 -10.73
CA ASN A 47 -7.63 9.58 -11.91
C ASN A 47 -7.36 11.08 -11.75
N ASP A 48 -6.76 11.67 -12.75
CA ASP A 48 -6.40 13.09 -12.79
C ASP A 48 -7.56 14.05 -13.14
N ALA A 49 -8.79 13.55 -13.32
CA ALA A 49 -9.92 14.35 -13.79
C ALA A 49 -10.26 15.52 -12.85
N GLU A 50 -10.19 15.31 -11.54
CA GLU A 50 -10.39 16.38 -10.55
C GLU A 50 -9.30 17.46 -10.60
N SER A 51 -8.13 17.11 -11.15
CA SER A 51 -7.04 18.05 -11.42
C SER A 51 -7.11 18.68 -12.81
N GLY A 52 -8.19 18.43 -13.55
CA GLY A 52 -8.40 18.92 -14.90
C GLY A 52 -7.76 18.07 -16.00
N GLY A 53 -7.29 16.85 -15.69
CA GLY A 53 -6.77 15.88 -16.65
C GLY A 53 -7.87 15.18 -17.46
N ASN A 54 -7.47 14.20 -18.25
CA ASN A 54 -8.34 13.42 -19.13
C ASN A 54 -8.03 11.91 -19.12
N SER A 55 -7.39 11.41 -18.07
CA SER A 55 -7.18 9.96 -17.91
C SER A 55 -8.48 9.23 -17.58
N GLU A 56 -8.61 7.99 -18.05
CA GLU A 56 -9.79 7.16 -17.83
C GLU A 56 -9.43 5.96 -16.96
N VAL A 57 -10.23 5.69 -15.90
CA VAL A 57 -10.02 4.56 -15.00
C VAL A 57 -11.30 3.77 -14.80
N TRP A 58 -11.15 2.45 -14.72
CA TRP A 58 -12.17 1.51 -14.30
C TRP A 58 -11.65 0.65 -13.12
N PRO A 59 -12.47 0.39 -12.07
CA PRO A 59 -13.80 0.94 -11.83
C PRO A 59 -13.85 2.47 -11.80
N VAL A 60 -15.02 3.05 -12.05
CA VAL A 60 -15.18 4.53 -12.02
C VAL A 60 -14.99 5.01 -10.59
N PRO A 61 -14.29 6.15 -10.33
CA PRO A 61 -14.13 6.69 -8.99
C PRO A 61 -15.47 6.82 -8.24
N GLY A 62 -15.51 6.39 -6.99
CA GLY A 62 -16.72 6.33 -6.16
C GLY A 62 -17.66 5.16 -6.45
N LYS A 63 -17.33 4.27 -7.39
CA LYS A 63 -18.10 3.07 -7.75
C LYS A 63 -17.21 1.84 -7.87
N PHE A 64 -16.36 1.63 -6.85
CA PHE A 64 -15.46 0.49 -6.84
C PHE A 64 -16.23 -0.83 -6.87
N GLU A 65 -15.74 -1.79 -7.66
CA GLU A 65 -16.31 -3.12 -7.78
C GLU A 65 -15.21 -4.17 -7.86
N LEU A 66 -15.46 -5.33 -7.25
CA LEU A 66 -14.55 -6.47 -7.31
C LEU A 66 -14.62 -7.16 -8.67
N SER A 67 -13.54 -7.83 -9.04
CA SER A 67 -13.47 -8.72 -10.20
C SER A 67 -13.31 -10.17 -9.78
N THR A 68 -13.68 -11.09 -10.67
CA THR A 68 -13.51 -12.53 -10.49
C THR A 68 -12.93 -13.18 -11.77
N PRO A 69 -12.13 -14.25 -11.67
CA PRO A 69 -11.61 -14.81 -10.43
C PRO A 69 -10.37 -14.06 -9.92
N GLY A 70 -10.15 -14.15 -8.61
CA GLY A 70 -8.91 -13.75 -7.95
C GLY A 70 -7.75 -14.71 -8.23
N ALA A 71 -6.79 -14.72 -7.32
CA ALA A 71 -5.62 -15.57 -7.35
C ALA A 71 -6.03 -17.05 -7.37
N GLU A 72 -5.24 -17.86 -8.09
CA GLU A 72 -5.46 -19.31 -8.17
C GLU A 72 -6.86 -19.72 -8.68
N ASN A 73 -7.53 -18.83 -9.42
CA ASN A 73 -8.90 -18.99 -9.91
C ASN A 73 -9.97 -19.14 -8.81
N LYS A 74 -9.75 -18.51 -7.64
CA LYS A 74 -10.68 -18.50 -6.51
C LYS A 74 -11.15 -17.08 -6.19
N GLY A 75 -12.22 -16.98 -5.42
CA GLY A 75 -12.68 -15.73 -4.82
C GLY A 75 -12.80 -14.54 -5.78
N PHE A 76 -12.36 -13.40 -5.28
CA PHE A 76 -12.40 -12.10 -5.94
C PHE A 76 -11.01 -11.46 -5.93
N ALA A 77 -10.86 -10.35 -6.64
CA ALA A 77 -9.66 -9.53 -6.62
C ALA A 77 -10.01 -8.07 -6.94
N ALA A 78 -9.19 -7.15 -6.44
CA ALA A 78 -9.18 -5.79 -6.95
C ALA A 78 -8.62 -5.76 -8.38
N ARG A 79 -9.28 -5.03 -9.27
CA ARG A 79 -8.79 -4.81 -10.63
C ARG A 79 -8.84 -3.34 -10.98
N MET A 80 -7.81 -2.85 -11.63
CA MET A 80 -7.77 -1.52 -12.21
C MET A 80 -7.44 -1.64 -13.70
N LYS A 81 -8.29 -1.05 -14.54
CA LYS A 81 -7.96 -0.73 -15.93
C LYS A 81 -7.86 0.78 -16.06
N GLY A 82 -6.92 1.27 -16.85
CA GLY A 82 -6.94 2.68 -17.21
C GLY A 82 -6.02 3.04 -18.36
N THR A 83 -6.27 4.25 -18.86
CA THR A 83 -5.54 4.88 -19.96
C THR A 83 -5.11 6.26 -19.49
N ALA A 84 -3.80 6.52 -19.58
CA ALA A 84 -3.25 7.83 -19.29
C ALA A 84 -3.67 8.83 -20.39
N GLY A 85 -4.11 9.99 -19.94
CA GLY A 85 -4.42 11.13 -20.78
C GLY A 85 -3.16 11.85 -21.28
N ASN A 86 -3.34 13.11 -21.67
CA ASN A 86 -2.28 13.90 -22.31
C ASN A 86 -2.35 15.40 -22.01
N LYS A 87 -3.15 15.80 -21.02
CA LYS A 87 -3.49 17.20 -20.80
C LYS A 87 -2.58 17.87 -19.77
N LEU A 88 -2.06 17.11 -18.82
CA LEU A 88 -1.31 17.66 -17.69
C LEU A 88 0.20 17.49 -17.85
N GLY A 89 0.66 16.50 -18.64
CA GLY A 89 2.07 16.10 -18.71
C GLY A 89 2.50 15.26 -17.51
N TRP A 90 1.57 14.94 -16.61
CA TRP A 90 1.70 14.04 -15.46
C TRP A 90 0.42 13.20 -15.29
N ASP A 91 -0.25 12.92 -16.40
CA ASP A 91 -1.53 12.23 -16.45
C ASP A 91 -1.46 10.84 -15.78
N PHE A 92 -2.48 10.49 -15.01
CA PHE A 92 -2.47 9.30 -14.16
C PHE A 92 -3.82 8.66 -13.89
N VAL A 93 -3.75 7.39 -13.50
CA VAL A 93 -4.83 6.61 -12.88
C VAL A 93 -4.28 5.84 -11.67
N GLY A 94 -5.15 5.43 -10.76
CA GLY A 94 -4.74 4.61 -9.64
C GLY A 94 -5.87 3.87 -8.95
N ILE A 95 -5.46 2.92 -8.13
CA ILE A 95 -6.29 2.13 -7.24
C ILE A 95 -5.66 2.17 -5.85
N GLY A 96 -6.49 2.22 -4.82
CA GLY A 96 -6.01 2.29 -3.44
C GLY A 96 -6.98 1.65 -2.46
N ALA A 97 -6.45 1.41 -1.27
CA ALA A 97 -7.19 0.90 -0.14
C ALA A 97 -6.94 1.81 1.07
N THR A 98 -8.02 2.29 1.69
CA THR A 98 -7.98 2.82 3.05
C THR A 98 -7.85 1.64 4.00
N LEU A 99 -6.87 1.66 4.90
CA LEU A 99 -6.47 0.45 5.62
C LEU A 99 -7.51 -0.04 6.62
N LYS A 100 -8.14 0.86 7.38
CA LYS A 100 -9.20 0.55 8.36
C LYS A 100 -10.44 1.40 8.15
N PHE A 101 -11.56 0.97 8.72
CA PHE A 101 -12.83 1.70 8.70
C PHE A 101 -12.68 3.18 9.12
N ASP A 102 -11.86 3.47 10.13
CA ASP A 102 -11.65 4.82 10.66
C ASP A 102 -10.38 5.51 10.14
N SER A 103 -9.67 4.93 9.17
CA SER A 103 -8.51 5.55 8.52
C SER A 103 -8.88 6.59 7.47
N GLY A 104 -10.12 6.56 6.95
CA GLY A 104 -10.65 7.57 6.05
C GLY A 104 -11.32 8.74 6.79
N CYS A 105 -11.79 9.72 6.02
CA CYS A 105 -12.60 10.80 6.59
C CYS A 105 -13.99 10.30 7.03
N PRO A 106 -14.53 10.81 8.16
CA PRO A 106 -14.10 12.00 8.92
C PRO A 106 -13.08 11.74 10.05
N SER A 107 -12.65 10.49 10.28
CA SER A 107 -11.85 10.15 11.47
C SER A 107 -10.33 10.29 11.25
N ALA A 108 -9.83 9.94 10.06
CA ALA A 108 -8.41 9.96 9.69
C ALA A 108 -7.48 9.33 10.74
N LYS A 109 -7.87 8.19 11.33
CA LYS A 109 -7.04 7.50 12.32
C LYS A 109 -5.96 6.66 11.64
N PRO A 110 -4.68 6.87 11.96
CA PRO A 110 -3.61 6.12 11.35
C PRO A 110 -3.55 4.67 11.86
N VAL A 111 -2.93 3.82 11.05
CA VAL A 111 -2.47 2.49 11.39
C VAL A 111 -0.97 2.54 11.60
N ASN A 112 -0.51 2.05 12.75
CA ASN A 112 0.92 1.93 13.01
C ASN A 112 1.44 0.63 12.40
N LEU A 113 2.16 0.75 11.28
CA LEU A 113 2.78 -0.35 10.55
C LEU A 113 4.31 -0.37 10.70
N LYS A 114 4.88 0.37 11.66
CA LYS A 114 6.35 0.52 11.78
C LYS A 114 7.08 -0.79 12.07
N ASN A 115 6.43 -1.77 12.69
CA ASN A 115 7.11 -3.02 13.04
C ASN A 115 7.10 -4.04 11.88
N TYR A 116 6.33 -3.79 10.82
CA TYR A 116 6.37 -4.61 9.61
C TYR A 116 7.59 -4.25 8.78
N THR A 117 8.08 -5.22 8.02
CA THR A 117 9.28 -5.16 7.21
C THR A 117 8.98 -5.11 5.72
N ALA A 118 7.87 -5.70 5.27
CA ALA A 118 7.55 -5.82 3.86
C ALA A 118 6.07 -5.60 3.56
N LEU A 119 5.78 -4.98 2.41
CA LEU A 119 4.48 -5.07 1.75
C LEU A 119 4.51 -6.27 0.80
N GLN A 120 3.53 -7.17 0.91
CA GLN A 120 3.34 -8.31 0.03
C GLN A 120 1.97 -8.24 -0.64
N PHE A 121 1.91 -8.65 -1.90
CA PHE A 121 0.67 -8.78 -2.66
C PHE A 121 0.89 -9.73 -3.84
N LYS A 122 -0.18 -10.31 -4.38
CA LYS A 122 -0.18 -10.95 -5.70
C LYS A 122 -0.61 -9.93 -6.76
N ILE A 123 0.02 -10.00 -7.92
CA ILE A 123 -0.32 -9.16 -9.08
C ILE A 123 -0.30 -9.97 -10.38
N LYS A 124 -1.23 -9.67 -11.29
CA LYS A 124 -1.17 -10.05 -12.70
C LYS A 124 -1.69 -8.92 -13.57
N GLY A 125 -1.48 -9.01 -14.87
CA GLY A 125 -2.08 -8.13 -15.84
C GLY A 125 -1.12 -7.72 -16.95
N LYS A 126 -1.31 -6.50 -17.45
CA LYS A 126 -0.51 -5.92 -18.53
C LYS A 126 -0.36 -4.41 -18.32
N VAL A 127 0.82 -3.92 -18.67
CA VAL A 127 1.10 -2.48 -18.77
C VAL A 127 1.65 -2.23 -20.17
N SER A 128 1.18 -1.15 -20.82
CA SER A 128 1.73 -0.63 -22.08
C SER A 128 2.34 0.73 -21.80
N GLY A 129 3.67 0.81 -21.86
CA GLY A 129 4.41 2.04 -21.54
C GLY A 129 4.32 2.44 -20.07
N GLY A 130 4.49 3.73 -19.79
CA GLY A 130 4.32 4.35 -18.49
C GLY A 130 5.11 3.73 -17.34
N ARG A 131 4.68 4.06 -16.12
CA ARG A 131 5.26 3.61 -14.86
C ARG A 131 4.16 3.28 -13.87
N LEU A 132 4.15 2.03 -13.40
CA LEU A 132 3.33 1.57 -12.29
C LEU A 132 4.19 1.57 -11.01
N ILE A 133 3.67 2.18 -9.95
CA ILE A 133 4.30 2.25 -8.63
C ILE A 133 3.34 1.79 -7.53
N ALA A 134 3.89 1.19 -6.48
CA ALA A 134 3.23 1.10 -5.18
C ALA A 134 3.59 2.34 -4.34
N ARG A 135 2.64 2.89 -3.58
CA ARG A 135 2.81 4.09 -2.76
C ARG A 135 2.34 3.88 -1.32
N LEU A 136 3.13 4.44 -0.39
CA LEU A 136 2.79 4.56 1.03
C LEU A 136 2.43 6.02 1.30
N ILE A 137 1.13 6.30 1.38
CA ILE A 137 0.62 7.68 1.41
C ILE A 137 0.71 8.25 2.82
N TYR A 138 1.36 9.41 2.96
CA TYR A 138 1.50 10.10 4.23
C TYR A 138 0.59 11.34 4.28
N THR A 139 -0.46 11.26 5.09
CA THR A 139 -1.53 12.27 5.21
C THR A 139 -1.72 12.72 6.65
N ASP A 140 -2.40 13.86 6.84
CA ASP A 140 -2.75 14.37 8.17
C ASP A 140 -3.71 13.39 8.88
N ASN A 141 -3.67 13.40 10.21
CA ASN A 141 -4.60 12.66 11.07
C ASN A 141 -5.91 13.44 11.31
N LYS A 142 -6.23 14.36 10.40
CA LYS A 142 -7.39 15.24 10.45
C LYS A 142 -8.00 15.36 9.07
N CYS A 143 -9.32 15.48 9.06
CA CYS A 143 -10.08 15.77 7.86
C CYS A 143 -10.45 17.23 7.82
N LYS A 144 -10.30 17.83 6.64
CA LYS A 144 -10.93 19.09 6.33
C LYS A 144 -12.41 18.84 6.05
N GLU A 145 -13.27 19.76 6.50
CA GLU A 145 -14.69 19.69 6.22
C GLU A 145 -14.95 19.66 4.71
N GLY A 146 -15.78 18.70 4.26
CA GLY A 146 -16.09 18.50 2.85
C GLY A 146 -14.99 17.84 2.01
N ALA A 147 -13.88 17.40 2.60
CA ALA A 147 -12.83 16.69 1.89
C ALA A 147 -13.12 15.18 1.77
N ASN A 148 -12.78 14.61 0.61
CA ASN A 148 -12.91 13.17 0.33
C ASN A 148 -11.77 12.33 0.96
N GLY A 149 -10.82 12.96 1.65
CA GLY A 149 -9.70 12.34 2.32
C GLY A 149 -8.86 13.35 3.12
N PRO A 150 -7.97 12.89 4.01
CA PRO A 150 -7.04 13.76 4.73
C PRO A 150 -6.02 14.39 3.76
N GLU A 151 -5.52 15.58 4.11
CA GLU A 151 -4.55 16.31 3.28
C GLU A 151 -3.19 15.60 3.24
N THR A 152 -2.52 15.61 2.08
CA THR A 152 -1.15 15.08 1.95
C THR A 152 -0.17 15.93 2.76
N LEU A 153 0.77 15.28 3.45
CA LEU A 153 1.84 15.95 4.20
C LEU A 153 3.19 15.96 3.45
N THR A 154 3.19 15.50 2.20
CA THR A 154 4.39 15.39 1.36
C THR A 154 4.26 16.15 0.03
N GLU A 155 3.17 16.90 -0.17
CA GLU A 155 2.80 17.44 -1.49
C GLU A 155 2.82 16.35 -2.58
N TRP A 156 2.26 15.18 -2.26
CA TRP A 156 2.24 13.98 -3.13
C TRP A 156 3.60 13.33 -3.39
N ALA A 157 4.67 13.80 -2.76
CA ALA A 157 6.01 13.22 -2.83
C ALA A 157 6.16 12.02 -1.86
N ASP A 158 5.18 11.12 -1.87
CA ASP A 158 5.09 9.99 -0.96
C ASP A 158 6.17 8.94 -1.23
N TYR A 159 6.38 8.04 -0.27
CA TYR A 159 7.26 6.89 -0.48
C TYR A 159 6.70 5.98 -1.58
N GLU A 160 7.49 5.75 -2.62
CA GLU A 160 7.09 4.97 -3.80
C GLU A 160 8.11 3.87 -4.15
N CYS A 161 7.62 2.80 -4.77
CA CYS A 161 8.43 1.72 -5.31
C CYS A 161 7.94 1.37 -6.73
N GLY A 162 8.85 1.30 -7.71
CA GLY A 162 8.52 0.91 -9.09
C GLY A 162 8.23 -0.58 -9.22
N ILE A 163 7.06 -0.93 -9.76
CA ILE A 163 6.61 -2.32 -9.87
C ILE A 163 6.19 -2.74 -11.29
N THR A 164 6.35 -1.89 -12.31
CA THR A 164 6.01 -2.25 -13.71
C THR A 164 6.62 -3.59 -14.13
N SER A 165 7.89 -3.84 -13.78
CA SER A 165 8.62 -5.06 -14.14
C SER A 165 8.17 -6.32 -13.38
N LYS A 166 7.26 -6.16 -12.41
CA LYS A 166 6.66 -7.26 -11.65
C LYS A 166 5.33 -7.73 -12.24
N VAL A 167 4.76 -7.00 -13.20
CA VAL A 167 3.50 -7.35 -13.84
C VAL A 167 3.74 -8.41 -14.92
N SER A 168 3.02 -9.53 -14.83
CA SER A 168 3.01 -10.62 -15.80
C SER A 168 1.58 -11.05 -16.11
N ALA A 169 1.39 -11.81 -17.20
CA ALA A 169 0.08 -12.37 -17.54
C ALA A 169 -0.45 -13.31 -16.44
N ASP A 170 0.44 -14.06 -15.80
CA ASP A 170 0.12 -14.93 -14.67
C ASP A 170 0.29 -14.20 -13.33
N TRP A 171 -0.39 -14.70 -12.31
CA TRP A 171 -0.24 -14.24 -10.93
C TRP A 171 1.19 -14.43 -10.42
N THR A 172 1.78 -13.36 -9.91
CA THR A 172 3.07 -13.40 -9.22
C THR A 172 2.95 -12.78 -7.84
N THR A 173 3.59 -13.40 -6.85
CA THR A 173 3.75 -12.80 -5.53
C THR A 173 4.89 -11.79 -5.56
N VAL A 174 4.58 -10.55 -5.21
CA VAL A 174 5.52 -9.46 -5.04
C VAL A 174 5.70 -9.20 -3.56
N LYS A 175 6.96 -9.08 -3.13
CA LYS A 175 7.34 -8.70 -1.77
C LYS A 175 8.33 -7.54 -1.86
N LEU A 176 7.95 -6.40 -1.29
CA LEU A 176 8.71 -5.16 -1.29
C LEU A 176 9.17 -4.86 0.14
N ASP A 177 10.47 -4.72 0.36
CA ASP A 177 11.03 -4.30 1.64
C ASP A 177 10.71 -2.81 1.86
N LEU A 178 9.98 -2.51 2.93
CA LEU A 178 9.47 -1.17 3.19
C LEU A 178 10.62 -0.17 3.26
N ARG A 179 11.75 -0.52 3.87
CA ARG A 179 12.86 0.41 4.13
C ARG A 179 13.87 0.46 3.00
N LYS A 180 14.05 -0.64 2.28
CA LYS A 180 15.00 -0.70 1.16
C LYS A 180 14.39 -0.24 -0.14
N ASP A 181 13.19 -0.70 -0.47
CA ASP A 181 12.63 -0.54 -1.82
C ASP A 181 11.83 0.74 -2.00
N PHE A 182 11.16 1.24 -0.96
CA PHE A 182 10.43 2.49 -1.03
C PHE A 182 11.34 3.70 -0.79
N LYS A 183 11.15 4.75 -1.60
CA LYS A 183 11.86 6.03 -1.48
C LYS A 183 10.93 7.17 -1.87
N GLN A 184 11.08 8.34 -1.25
CA GLN A 184 10.45 9.55 -1.79
C GLN A 184 11.10 9.93 -3.13
N PRO A 185 10.34 10.50 -4.08
CA PRO A 185 10.86 10.89 -5.38
C PRO A 185 12.01 11.90 -5.29
N LYS A 186 12.86 11.95 -6.33
CA LYS A 186 13.98 12.90 -6.39
C LYS A 186 13.56 14.37 -6.40
N TRP A 187 12.32 14.67 -6.78
CA TRP A 187 11.77 16.03 -6.83
C TRP A 187 11.22 16.51 -5.48
N THR A 188 11.25 15.68 -4.44
CA THR A 188 10.80 16.03 -3.09
C THR A 188 11.54 17.26 -2.57
N LYS A 189 10.79 18.30 -2.20
CA LYS A 189 11.35 19.49 -1.55
C LYS A 189 11.88 19.15 -0.16
N LYS A 190 12.90 19.88 0.30
CA LYS A 190 13.61 19.58 1.55
C LYS A 190 12.69 19.55 2.77
N GLU A 191 11.73 20.46 2.82
CA GLU A 191 10.70 20.60 3.85
C GLU A 191 9.70 19.43 3.88
N ASN A 192 9.57 18.69 2.77
CA ASN A 192 8.65 17.56 2.61
C ASN A 192 9.36 16.20 2.71
N ILE A 193 10.65 16.18 3.04
CA ILE A 193 11.39 14.94 3.32
C ILE A 193 10.98 14.45 4.70
N VAL A 194 10.46 13.22 4.76
CA VAL A 194 9.95 12.59 5.98
C VAL A 194 10.66 11.25 6.20
N PRO A 195 11.10 10.90 7.41
CA PRO A 195 11.64 9.57 7.69
C PRO A 195 10.56 8.49 7.47
N ILE A 196 10.93 7.38 6.84
CA ILE A 196 9.98 6.30 6.56
C ILE A 196 9.29 5.76 7.82
N GLU A 197 9.96 5.75 8.97
CA GLU A 197 9.36 5.31 10.23
C GLU A 197 8.17 6.17 10.63
N LYS A 198 8.23 7.49 10.36
CA LYS A 198 7.10 8.40 10.62
C LYS A 198 5.93 8.12 9.69
N VAL A 199 6.21 7.80 8.43
CA VAL A 199 5.19 7.40 7.45
C VAL A 199 4.52 6.11 7.92
N LEU A 200 5.30 5.07 8.24
CA LEU A 200 4.80 3.77 8.70
C LEU A 200 4.02 3.87 10.02
N GLU A 201 4.40 4.77 10.93
CA GLU A 201 3.64 5.05 12.16
C GLU A 201 2.26 5.69 11.91
N ASN A 202 2.09 6.34 10.74
CA ASN A 202 0.94 7.17 10.42
C ASN A 202 0.27 6.77 9.09
N MET A 203 0.18 5.46 8.81
CA MET A 203 -0.37 4.97 7.54
C MET A 203 -1.90 5.02 7.54
N HIS A 204 -2.50 5.65 6.53
CA HIS A 204 -3.94 5.56 6.30
C HIS A 204 -4.30 4.75 5.07
N ASN A 205 -3.44 4.79 4.04
CA ASN A 205 -3.72 4.24 2.73
C ASN A 205 -2.49 3.59 2.11
N VAL A 206 -2.71 2.53 1.33
CA VAL A 206 -1.75 2.00 0.36
C VAL A 206 -2.35 2.15 -1.04
N GLN A 207 -1.53 2.50 -2.03
CA GLN A 207 -1.99 2.76 -3.39
C GLN A 207 -1.09 2.11 -4.45
N PHE A 208 -1.68 1.82 -5.60
CA PHE A 208 -1.01 1.41 -6.82
C PHE A 208 -1.37 2.45 -7.89
N HIS A 209 -0.34 3.14 -8.38
CA HIS A 209 -0.49 4.34 -9.18
C HIS A 209 0.22 4.16 -10.51
N PHE A 210 -0.46 4.48 -11.60
CA PHE A 210 0.08 4.44 -12.95
C PHE A 210 0.09 5.83 -13.55
N SER A 211 1.23 6.22 -14.08
CA SER A 211 1.37 7.42 -14.90
C SER A 211 2.11 7.12 -16.19
N GLY A 212 1.79 7.83 -17.26
CA GLY A 212 2.38 7.61 -18.57
C GLY A 212 2.03 8.73 -19.55
N PRO A 213 2.74 8.81 -20.69
CA PRO A 213 2.32 9.64 -21.82
C PRO A 213 1.00 9.18 -22.45
N ASP A 214 0.51 9.99 -23.38
CA ASP A 214 -0.77 9.80 -24.08
C ASP A 214 -1.01 8.37 -24.58
N GLY A 215 -2.10 7.76 -24.13
CA GLY A 215 -2.57 6.47 -24.60
C GLY A 215 -1.88 5.27 -23.97
N ASP A 216 -0.90 5.47 -23.07
CA ASP A 216 -0.33 4.38 -22.29
C ASP A 216 -1.39 3.78 -21.36
N THR A 217 -1.37 2.45 -21.19
CA THR A 217 -2.46 1.72 -20.54
C THR A 217 -1.97 0.82 -19.43
N VAL A 218 -2.82 0.61 -18.44
CA VAL A 218 -2.64 -0.36 -17.36
C VAL A 218 -3.91 -1.21 -17.23
N ASP A 219 -3.75 -2.53 -17.08
CA ASP A 219 -4.79 -3.45 -16.64
C ASP A 219 -4.14 -4.39 -15.64
N ILE A 220 -4.35 -4.16 -14.34
CA ILE A 220 -3.77 -4.96 -13.27
C ILE A 220 -4.84 -5.51 -12.36
N TRP A 221 -4.55 -6.69 -11.82
CA TRP A 221 -5.30 -7.35 -10.77
C TRP A 221 -4.42 -7.47 -9.55
N LEU A 222 -4.98 -7.28 -8.36
CA LEU A 222 -4.32 -7.28 -7.07
C LEU A 222 -5.07 -8.21 -6.13
N ASP A 223 -4.33 -9.00 -5.38
CA ASP A 223 -4.88 -9.97 -4.43
C ASP A 223 -3.89 -10.25 -3.28
N ASP A 224 -4.31 -10.89 -2.21
CA ASP A 224 -3.50 -11.30 -1.05
C ASP A 224 -2.58 -10.19 -0.51
N ILE A 225 -3.13 -8.99 -0.26
CA ILE A 225 -2.36 -7.81 0.17
C ILE A 225 -2.18 -7.80 1.67
N GLN A 226 -0.93 -7.76 2.14
CA GLN A 226 -0.60 -7.71 3.57
C GLN A 226 0.74 -7.06 3.87
N PHE A 227 0.90 -6.55 5.08
CA PHE A 227 2.21 -6.16 5.64
C PHE A 227 2.76 -7.26 6.55
N ASN A 228 4.05 -7.59 6.41
CA ASN A 228 4.75 -8.66 7.14
C ASN A 228 5.98 -8.14 7.88
#